data_AF-A0A7K1V5G6-F1
#
_entry.id   AF-A0A7K1V5G6-F1
#
_cell.length_a   1.000
_cell.length_b   1.000
_cell.length_c   1.000
_cell.angle_alpha   90.00
_cell.angle_beta   90.00
_cell.angle_gamma   90.00
#
_symmetry.space_group_name_H-M   'P 1'
#
loop_
_entity.id
_entity.type
_entity.pdbx_description
1 polymer ?
#
loop_
_entity_poly.entity_id
_entity_poly.type
_entity_poly.pdbx_seq_one_letter_code
_entity_poly.pdbx_strand_id
1 'polypeptide(L)'
;MTSSDEPTWIDYAEFGERFVAAAVTESRIESAVSSVAGRGITIGPFGIGPAGLARFVAKGSIGKPTVIRRGPHVHFDVMLPVKLRVDVTLGGQRLRLEAVVEIDLTMHARTADPLLIVIDIPPVTGRDVSFVMRAQAIGTAWELLLNPIAQLVQREVASRINGILADPDSQRARTFDVEAILNNTRSPYTGRPTHDWIGYDEFGRRFFARIVTAERVREVVESMAGKTIEVGPMRTGPGNKAEVMVQGSVRLPKVAEAGPVTATPPPEPRIAELPKTAAESAAALAAAAESGNHDPALVRFDLTIPVSLDISVDVLKTNRYRAEVQVPVALTARAAEPLLIVIDAVPPRAGDIDLDMTAEGWRAAALGKIAGMRKQIASQVARVVRTEVADVSRRTIDVGARLNATRV
;
A
#
# COMPACT_ATOMS: atom_id res chain seq x y z
N MET A 1 13.94 26.42 -10.80
CA MET A 1 13.71 24.96 -10.76
C MET A 1 12.25 24.76 -11.09
N THR A 2 11.95 24.32 -12.30
CA THR A 2 10.58 24.11 -12.79
C THR A 2 10.04 22.85 -12.11
N SER A 3 9.18 23.02 -11.11
CA SER A 3 8.39 21.91 -10.58
C SER A 3 7.50 21.40 -11.71
N SER A 4 7.86 20.26 -12.30
CA SER A 4 6.92 19.47 -13.08
C SER A 4 5.86 18.98 -12.10
N ASP A 5 4.69 19.62 -12.15
CA ASP A 5 3.49 19.36 -11.33
C ASP A 5 2.82 18.00 -11.67
N GLU A 6 3.50 17.18 -12.46
CA GLU A 6 3.01 15.90 -12.95
C GLU A 6 3.75 14.78 -12.21
N PRO A 7 3.03 13.85 -11.57
CA PRO A 7 3.64 12.79 -10.77
C PRO A 7 4.48 11.86 -11.65
N THR A 8 5.68 11.51 -11.18
CA THR A 8 6.47 10.44 -11.78
C THR A 8 5.79 9.11 -11.51
N TRP A 9 5.29 8.47 -12.56
CA TRP A 9 4.53 7.24 -12.43
C TRP A 9 5.44 6.01 -12.24
N ILE A 10 5.05 5.10 -11.35
CA ILE A 10 5.74 3.81 -11.12
C ILE A 10 4.76 2.65 -11.27
N ASP A 11 5.25 1.46 -11.57
CA ASP A 11 4.39 0.28 -11.60
C ASP A 11 4.03 -0.20 -10.18
N TYR A 12 3.05 -1.11 -10.08
CA TYR A 12 2.64 -1.64 -8.78
C TYR A 12 3.74 -2.47 -8.11
N ALA A 13 4.67 -3.05 -8.88
CA ALA A 13 5.73 -3.87 -8.30
C ALA A 13 6.77 -3.02 -7.57
N GLU A 14 7.21 -1.94 -8.20
CA GLU A 14 8.07 -0.93 -7.61
C GLU A 14 7.39 -0.26 -6.40
N PHE A 15 6.09 0.04 -6.51
CA PHE A 15 5.33 0.52 -5.36
C PHE A 15 5.36 -0.47 -4.20
N GLY A 16 5.17 -1.76 -4.46
CA GLY A 16 5.19 -2.82 -3.44
C GLY A 16 6.53 -2.88 -2.70
N GLU A 17 7.65 -2.84 -3.43
CA GLU A 17 8.99 -2.80 -2.84
C GLU A 17 9.20 -1.55 -1.98
N ARG A 18 8.87 -0.36 -2.51
CA ARG A 18 8.98 0.91 -1.78
C ARG A 18 8.09 0.92 -0.54
N PHE A 19 6.89 0.35 -0.63
CA PHE A 19 5.95 0.27 0.48
C PHE A 19 6.54 -0.55 1.63
N VAL A 20 7.05 -1.75 1.35
CA VAL A 20 7.67 -2.61 2.37
C VAL A 20 8.89 -1.91 2.98
N ALA A 21 9.72 -1.27 2.16
CA ALA A 21 10.88 -0.51 2.62
C ALA A 21 10.54 0.66 3.54
N ALA A 22 9.43 1.37 3.27
CA ALA A 22 8.96 2.46 4.12
C ALA A 22 8.21 1.95 5.37
N ALA A 23 7.49 0.83 5.24
CA ALA A 23 6.68 0.28 6.31
C ALA A 23 7.51 -0.46 7.37
N VAL A 24 8.65 -1.05 7.03
CA VAL A 24 9.49 -1.77 7.98
C VAL A 24 10.70 -0.92 8.38
N THR A 25 10.60 -0.34 9.57
CA THR A 25 11.63 0.52 10.16
C THR A 25 12.40 -0.19 11.26
N GLU A 26 13.60 0.30 11.60
CA GLU A 26 14.40 -0.22 12.72
C GLU A 26 13.62 -0.22 14.03
N SER A 27 12.87 0.85 14.32
CA SER A 27 12.03 0.93 15.52
C SER A 27 10.94 -0.14 15.56
N ARG A 28 10.32 -0.47 14.40
CA ARG A 28 9.32 -1.55 14.33
C ARG A 28 9.96 -2.92 14.54
N ILE A 29 11.17 -3.14 14.00
CA ILE A 29 11.94 -4.36 14.24
C ILE A 29 12.31 -4.49 15.72
N GLU A 30 12.80 -3.41 16.34
CA GLU A 30 13.09 -3.36 17.77
C GLU A 30 11.85 -3.73 18.60
N SER A 31 10.69 -3.17 18.29
CA SER A 31 9.42 -3.52 18.94
C SER A 31 9.03 -5.00 18.74
N ALA A 32 9.22 -5.55 17.53
CA ALA A 32 8.90 -6.95 17.23
C ALA A 32 9.74 -7.93 18.07
N VAL A 33 11.01 -7.61 18.32
CA VAL A 33 11.90 -8.45 19.15
C VAL A 33 11.88 -8.09 20.64
N SER A 34 11.27 -6.96 21.03
CA SER A 34 11.22 -6.53 22.43
C SER A 34 10.46 -7.51 23.34
N SER A 35 9.55 -8.32 22.78
CA SER A 35 8.88 -9.42 23.51
C SER A 35 9.85 -10.50 24.04
N VAL A 36 11.04 -10.58 23.44
CA VAL A 36 12.13 -11.48 23.83
C VAL A 36 13.00 -10.84 24.92
N ALA A 37 13.16 -9.51 24.89
CA ALA A 37 13.92 -8.78 25.90
C ALA A 37 13.32 -8.94 27.31
N GLY A 38 14.18 -9.01 28.32
CA GLY A 38 13.77 -9.21 29.71
C GLY A 38 13.37 -10.64 30.07
N ARG A 39 13.17 -11.55 29.09
CA ARG A 39 12.90 -12.96 29.39
C ARG A 39 14.09 -13.62 30.07
N GLY A 40 13.82 -14.39 31.11
CA GLY A 40 14.82 -15.17 31.82
C GLY A 40 15.29 -16.37 30.99
N ILE A 41 16.60 -16.61 31.02
CA ILE A 41 17.25 -17.80 30.43
C ILE A 41 17.85 -18.62 31.57
N THR A 42 17.59 -19.93 31.55
CA THR A 42 18.26 -20.91 32.41
C THR A 42 18.85 -22.01 31.54
N ILE A 43 20.13 -22.33 31.78
CA ILE A 43 20.92 -23.32 31.05
C ILE A 43 21.38 -24.35 32.08
N GLY A 44 21.02 -25.61 31.89
CA GLY A 44 21.39 -26.72 32.77
C GLY A 44 20.30 -27.15 33.76
N PRO A 45 20.61 -28.10 34.66
CA PRO A 45 21.96 -28.60 34.97
C PRO A 45 22.54 -29.59 33.94
N PHE A 46 23.83 -29.44 33.63
CA PHE A 46 24.58 -30.37 32.76
C PHE A 46 25.81 -30.94 33.46
N GLY A 47 26.17 -32.18 33.12
CA GLY A 47 27.45 -32.80 33.47
C GLY A 47 28.47 -32.61 32.34
N ILE A 48 29.69 -32.17 32.65
CA ILE A 48 30.74 -31.85 31.68
C ILE A 48 32.02 -32.62 32.04
N GLY A 49 32.70 -33.14 31.02
CA GLY A 49 33.92 -33.95 31.16
C GLY A 49 33.64 -35.45 31.35
N PRO A 50 34.71 -36.28 31.38
CA PRO A 50 34.59 -37.71 31.62
C PRO A 50 33.84 -37.99 32.92
N ALA A 51 32.86 -38.90 32.90
CA ALA A 51 32.00 -39.23 34.04
C ALA A 51 31.20 -38.06 34.67
N GLY A 52 31.08 -36.91 33.99
CA GLY A 52 30.28 -35.78 34.49
C GLY A 52 30.86 -35.10 35.74
N LEU A 53 32.20 -35.13 35.88
CA LEU A 53 32.94 -34.60 37.03
C LEU A 53 32.75 -33.09 37.26
N ALA A 54 32.26 -32.35 36.27
CA ALA A 54 31.85 -30.96 36.42
C ALA A 54 30.33 -30.79 36.26
N ARG A 55 29.67 -30.07 37.17
CA ARG A 55 28.26 -29.68 37.02
C ARG A 55 28.16 -28.21 36.63
N PHE A 56 27.40 -27.92 35.58
CA PHE A 56 27.20 -26.56 35.06
C PHE A 56 25.73 -26.14 35.18
N VAL A 57 25.49 -24.94 35.72
CA VAL A 57 24.20 -24.25 35.70
C VAL A 57 24.46 -22.78 35.40
N ALA A 58 23.69 -22.18 34.49
CA ALA A 58 23.71 -20.74 34.27
C ALA A 58 22.31 -20.15 34.28
N LYS A 59 22.17 -18.95 34.83
CA LYS A 59 20.92 -18.18 34.87
C LYS A 59 21.18 -16.74 34.46
N GLY A 60 20.27 -16.17 33.68
CA GLY A 60 20.39 -14.79 33.24
C GLY A 60 19.11 -14.27 32.61
N SER A 61 19.22 -13.12 31.95
CA SER A 61 18.13 -12.50 31.21
C SER A 61 18.64 -11.85 29.94
N ILE A 62 17.75 -11.77 28.95
CA ILE A 62 18.02 -11.11 27.68
C ILE A 62 17.93 -9.59 27.88
N GLY A 63 18.95 -8.87 27.44
CA GLY A 63 19.03 -7.42 27.49
C GLY A 63 18.32 -6.75 26.31
N LYS A 64 18.60 -5.46 26.13
CA LYS A 64 18.00 -4.67 25.06
C LYS A 64 18.63 -5.02 23.69
N PRO A 65 17.82 -5.28 22.64
CA PRO A 65 18.33 -5.51 21.29
C PRO A 65 19.05 -4.28 20.73
N THR A 66 20.06 -4.51 19.89
CA THR A 66 20.60 -3.51 18.97
C THR A 66 20.28 -3.93 17.56
N VAL A 67 19.70 -3.04 16.76
CA VAL A 67 19.21 -3.31 15.40
C VAL A 67 20.02 -2.49 14.41
N ILE A 68 20.49 -3.13 13.33
CA ILE A 68 21.21 -2.48 12.24
C ILE A 68 20.54 -2.86 10.92
N ARG A 69 20.07 -1.88 10.16
CA ARG A 69 19.55 -2.11 8.81
C ARG A 69 20.69 -2.32 7.80
N ARG A 70 20.55 -3.27 6.88
CA ARG A 70 21.56 -3.61 5.86
C ARG A 70 20.99 -3.57 4.44
N GLY A 71 21.78 -3.05 3.49
CA GLY A 71 21.53 -3.15 2.04
C GLY A 71 20.31 -2.36 1.51
N PRO A 72 20.00 -2.49 0.21
CA PRO A 72 18.81 -1.89 -0.40
C PRO A 72 17.52 -2.67 -0.07
N HIS A 73 17.62 -4.01 0.09
CA HIS A 73 16.51 -4.86 0.53
C HIS A 73 16.33 -4.78 2.06
N VAL A 74 15.11 -4.98 2.53
CA VAL A 74 14.71 -4.78 3.93
C VAL A 74 15.22 -5.92 4.81
N HIS A 75 16.51 -5.85 5.15
CA HIS A 75 17.24 -6.79 6.00
C HIS A 75 17.75 -6.11 7.27
N PHE A 76 17.71 -6.81 8.39
CA PHE A 76 18.19 -6.32 9.67
C PHE A 76 19.07 -7.34 10.38
N ASP A 77 20.22 -6.89 10.86
CA ASP A 77 21.04 -7.60 11.82
C ASP A 77 20.61 -7.15 13.22
N VAL A 78 20.26 -8.10 14.10
CA VAL A 78 19.83 -7.81 15.47
C VAL A 78 20.71 -8.57 16.46
N MET A 79 21.41 -7.83 17.30
CA MET A 79 22.24 -8.39 18.37
C MET A 79 21.47 -8.36 19.69
N LEU A 80 21.32 -9.52 20.33
CA LEU A 80 20.73 -9.68 21.66
C LEU A 80 21.82 -9.97 22.71
N PRO A 81 22.08 -9.05 23.65
CA PRO A 81 23.04 -9.29 24.72
C PRO A 81 22.37 -10.06 25.86
N VAL A 82 23.05 -11.07 26.41
CA VAL A 82 22.58 -11.87 27.55
C VAL A 82 23.68 -11.91 28.61
N LYS A 83 23.33 -11.51 29.83
CA LYS A 83 24.23 -11.60 30.99
C LYS A 83 23.88 -12.84 31.79
N LEU A 84 24.86 -13.73 31.99
CA LEU A 84 24.70 -14.99 32.70
C LEU A 84 25.50 -14.99 34.00
N ARG A 85 24.85 -15.42 35.08
CA ARG A 85 25.50 -15.90 36.30
C ARG A 85 25.66 -17.40 36.19
N VAL A 86 26.90 -17.86 36.28
CA VAL A 86 27.28 -19.25 36.05
C VAL A 86 27.75 -19.86 37.36
N ASP A 87 27.18 -21.01 37.71
CA ASP A 87 27.60 -21.87 38.81
C ASP A 87 28.22 -23.13 38.22
N VAL A 88 29.53 -23.34 38.46
CA VAL A 88 30.21 -24.57 38.07
C VAL A 88 30.72 -25.29 39.32
N THR A 89 30.38 -26.57 39.48
CA THR A 89 30.98 -27.43 40.51
C THR A 89 32.00 -28.35 39.86
N LEU A 90 33.28 -28.24 40.23
CA LEU A 90 34.37 -29.09 39.74
C LEU A 90 35.12 -29.68 40.94
N GLY A 91 35.27 -31.01 40.99
CA GLY A 91 35.99 -31.67 42.09
C GLY A 91 35.40 -31.36 43.48
N GLY A 92 34.09 -31.12 43.56
CA GLY A 92 33.38 -30.74 44.79
C GLY A 92 33.42 -29.24 45.12
N GLN A 93 34.30 -28.45 44.48
CA GLN A 93 34.37 -27.00 44.68
C GLN A 93 33.37 -26.27 43.77
N ARG A 94 32.59 -25.35 44.33
CA ARG A 94 31.66 -24.49 43.58
C ARG A 94 32.32 -23.16 43.22
N LEU A 95 32.26 -22.80 41.94
CA LEU A 95 32.79 -21.59 41.35
C LEU A 95 31.60 -20.77 40.83
N ARG A 96 31.56 -19.49 41.21
CA ARG A 96 30.58 -18.52 40.72
C ARG A 96 31.27 -17.58 39.76
N LEU A 97 30.77 -17.54 38.53
CA LEU A 97 31.37 -16.81 37.43
C LEU A 97 30.32 -15.98 36.71
N GLU A 98 30.79 -15.02 35.94
CA GLU A 98 29.97 -14.24 35.03
C GLU A 98 30.37 -14.53 33.60
N ALA A 99 29.35 -14.66 32.74
CA ALA A 99 29.54 -14.82 31.32
C ALA A 99 28.61 -13.86 30.56
N VAL A 100 29.08 -13.43 29.40
CA VAL A 100 28.30 -12.67 28.43
C VAL A 100 28.07 -13.55 27.23
N VAL A 101 26.84 -13.53 26.75
CA VAL A 101 26.43 -14.16 25.50
C VAL A 101 25.89 -13.07 24.59
N GLU A 102 26.29 -13.09 23.33
CA GLU A 102 25.67 -12.26 22.29
C GLU A 102 25.04 -13.20 21.27
N ILE A 103 23.81 -12.92 20.89
CA ILE A 103 23.07 -13.72 19.90
C ILE A 103 22.82 -12.82 18.71
N ASP A 104 23.32 -13.22 17.56
CA ASP A 104 23.13 -12.53 16.29
C ASP A 104 21.92 -13.12 15.57
N LEU A 105 20.91 -12.29 15.30
CA LEU A 105 19.73 -12.66 14.54
C LEU A 105 19.76 -11.94 13.20
N THR A 106 19.43 -12.66 12.14
CA THR A 106 19.12 -12.07 10.84
C THR A 106 17.62 -12.02 10.67
N MET A 107 17.11 -10.87 10.20
CA MET A 107 15.67 -10.67 10.02
C MET A 107 15.39 -10.16 8.61
N HIS A 108 14.44 -10.82 7.94
CA HIS A 108 14.01 -10.48 6.59
C HIS A 108 12.55 -10.02 6.61
N ALA A 109 12.26 -8.83 6.09
CA ALA A 109 10.87 -8.48 5.83
C ALA A 109 10.41 -9.17 4.54
N ARG A 110 9.48 -10.12 4.68
CA ARG A 110 8.92 -10.88 3.56
C ARG A 110 7.42 -10.63 3.46
N THR A 111 6.86 -10.82 2.27
CA THR A 111 5.43 -10.62 2.01
C THR A 111 4.71 -11.95 1.84
N ALA A 112 3.47 -12.02 2.31
CA ALA A 112 2.62 -13.21 2.17
C ALA A 112 1.15 -12.84 1.89
N ASP A 113 0.39 -13.81 1.40
CA ASP A 113 -1.05 -13.70 1.18
C ASP A 113 -1.83 -13.42 2.49
N PRO A 114 -2.90 -12.58 2.46
CA PRO A 114 -3.38 -11.81 1.30
C PRO A 114 -2.62 -10.49 1.11
N LEU A 115 -2.23 -9.83 2.20
CA LEU A 115 -1.44 -8.60 2.27
C LEU A 115 -0.67 -8.53 3.59
N LEU A 116 0.09 -9.59 3.88
CA LEU A 116 0.87 -9.70 5.10
C LEU A 116 2.31 -9.26 4.86
N ILE A 117 2.85 -8.50 5.81
CA ILE A 117 4.29 -8.32 5.98
C ILE A 117 4.71 -9.16 7.19
N VAL A 118 5.62 -10.10 6.97
CA VAL A 118 6.12 -11.00 8.01
C VAL A 118 7.60 -10.74 8.20
N ILE A 119 8.01 -10.51 9.44
CA ILE A 119 9.42 -10.45 9.79
C ILE A 119 9.89 -11.89 10.03
N ASP A 120 10.50 -12.46 9.00
CA ASP A 120 11.03 -13.81 8.98
C ASP A 120 12.39 -13.85 9.67
N ILE A 121 12.59 -14.83 10.54
CA ILE A 121 13.82 -15.01 11.32
C ILE A 121 14.24 -16.46 11.11
N PRO A 122 15.37 -16.71 10.44
CA PRO A 122 15.91 -18.05 10.30
C PRO A 122 16.18 -18.70 11.68
N PRO A 123 16.10 -20.04 11.80
CA PRO A 123 16.42 -20.71 13.05
C PRO A 123 17.83 -20.39 13.51
N VAL A 124 17.95 -19.98 14.77
CA VAL A 124 19.24 -19.67 15.42
C VAL A 124 20.01 -20.96 15.61
N THR A 125 21.29 -20.93 15.27
CA THR A 125 22.23 -22.04 15.46
C THR A 125 23.29 -21.66 16.49
N GLY A 126 24.07 -22.63 16.97
CA GLY A 126 25.17 -22.35 17.89
C GLY A 126 26.27 -21.45 17.30
N ARG A 127 26.30 -21.25 15.97
CA ARG A 127 27.26 -20.35 15.30
C ARG A 127 26.85 -18.89 15.45
N ASP A 128 25.57 -18.64 15.66
CA ASP A 128 25.00 -17.31 15.83
C ASP A 128 25.07 -16.85 17.29
N VAL A 129 25.73 -17.64 18.16
CA VAL A 129 25.85 -17.39 19.59
C VAL A 129 27.32 -17.25 19.96
N SER A 130 27.72 -16.05 20.36
CA SER A 130 29.01 -15.80 21.00
C SER A 130 28.90 -16.06 22.50
N PHE A 131 29.91 -16.68 23.11
CA PHE A 131 29.97 -16.91 24.54
C PHE A 131 31.36 -16.56 25.07
N VAL A 132 31.41 -15.60 25.99
CA VAL A 132 32.62 -15.16 26.64
C VAL A 132 32.45 -15.27 28.15
N MET A 133 33.33 -16.03 28.80
CA MET A 133 33.32 -16.22 30.24
C MET A 133 34.67 -15.80 30.80
N ARG A 134 34.66 -14.91 31.79
CA ARG A 134 35.90 -14.51 32.49
C ARG A 134 36.06 -15.36 33.74
N ALA A 135 37.22 -16.00 33.83
CA ALA A 135 37.60 -16.85 34.94
C ALA A 135 38.99 -16.41 35.41
N GLN A 136 39.07 -15.65 36.51
CA GLN A 136 40.36 -15.32 37.12
C GLN A 136 40.81 -16.50 38.01
N ALA A 137 42.06 -16.93 37.83
CA ALA A 137 42.74 -17.92 38.70
C ALA A 137 42.11 -19.32 38.77
N ILE A 138 41.64 -19.87 37.64
CA ILE A 138 41.19 -21.28 37.57
C ILE A 138 42.27 -22.09 36.85
N GLY A 139 42.76 -23.16 37.49
CA GLY A 139 43.89 -23.96 36.99
C GLY A 139 43.64 -24.65 35.64
N THR A 140 44.65 -25.34 35.11
CA THR A 140 44.68 -25.97 33.76
C THR A 140 43.48 -26.86 33.42
N ALA A 141 42.85 -27.50 34.42
CA ALA A 141 41.63 -28.29 34.24
C ALA A 141 40.45 -27.47 33.66
N TRP A 142 40.44 -26.16 33.87
CA TRP A 142 39.41 -25.26 33.37
C TRP A 142 39.53 -24.99 31.88
N GLU A 143 40.75 -24.81 31.37
CA GLU A 143 41.00 -24.56 29.95
C GLU A 143 40.46 -25.69 29.07
N LEU A 144 40.54 -26.92 29.56
CA LEU A 144 39.99 -28.11 28.89
C LEU A 144 38.46 -28.15 28.88
N LEU A 145 37.79 -27.52 29.86
CA LEU A 145 36.33 -27.50 29.99
C LEU A 145 35.68 -26.32 29.27
N LEU A 146 36.43 -25.24 29.02
CA LEU A 146 35.91 -24.03 28.37
C LEU A 146 35.27 -24.30 27.01
N ASN A 147 35.96 -25.06 26.14
CA ASN A 147 35.43 -25.36 24.80
C ASN A 147 34.15 -26.23 24.85
N PRO A 148 34.09 -27.34 25.60
CA PRO A 148 32.86 -28.10 25.80
C PRO A 148 31.72 -27.27 26.42
N ILE A 149 32.01 -26.44 27.43
CA ILE A 149 31.03 -25.53 28.03
C ILE A 149 30.49 -24.56 26.97
N ALA A 150 31.36 -23.91 26.21
CA ALA A 150 30.96 -22.95 25.19
C ALA A 150 30.04 -23.60 24.15
N GLN A 151 30.42 -24.75 23.58
CA GLN A 151 29.60 -25.47 22.59
C GLN A 151 28.24 -25.89 23.16
N LEU A 152 28.20 -26.30 24.43
CA LEU A 152 26.96 -26.67 25.10
C LEU A 152 26.09 -25.42 25.30
N VAL A 153 26.63 -24.36 25.87
CA VAL A 153 25.92 -23.08 26.10
C VAL A 153 25.38 -22.52 24.79
N GLN A 154 26.18 -22.50 23.73
CA GLN A 154 25.77 -22.05 22.40
C GLN A 154 24.55 -22.82 21.89
N ARG A 155 24.57 -24.14 21.99
CA ARG A 155 23.47 -25.01 21.55
C ARG A 155 22.20 -24.79 22.37
N GLU A 156 22.33 -24.72 23.69
CA GLU A 156 21.21 -24.55 24.61
C GLU A 156 20.58 -23.16 24.48
N VAL A 157 21.39 -22.11 24.33
CA VAL A 157 20.91 -20.76 24.05
C VAL A 157 20.15 -20.73 22.72
N ALA A 158 20.74 -21.26 21.65
CA ALA A 158 20.09 -21.30 20.33
C ALA A 158 18.74 -22.05 20.39
N SER A 159 18.71 -23.23 21.02
CA SER A 159 17.47 -24.00 21.24
C SER A 159 16.41 -23.20 22.01
N ARG A 160 16.81 -22.53 23.09
CA ARG A 160 15.90 -21.72 23.90
C ARG A 160 15.36 -20.51 23.15
N ILE A 161 16.21 -19.82 22.37
CA ILE A 161 15.80 -18.68 21.55
C ILE A 161 14.83 -19.15 20.47
N ASN A 162 15.11 -20.24 19.77
CA ASN A 162 14.18 -20.82 18.79
C ASN A 162 12.82 -21.16 19.43
N GLY A 163 12.81 -21.70 20.64
CA GLY A 163 11.58 -21.92 21.40
C GLY A 163 10.79 -20.64 21.64
N ILE A 164 11.46 -19.57 22.12
CA ILE A 164 10.83 -18.26 22.31
C ILE A 164 10.32 -17.69 20.99
N LEU A 165 11.11 -17.77 19.92
CA LEU A 165 10.73 -17.28 18.60
C LEU A 165 9.56 -18.07 18.00
N ALA A 166 9.38 -19.34 18.39
CA ALA A 166 8.26 -20.17 17.98
C ALA A 166 6.99 -19.92 18.81
N ASP A 167 7.06 -19.21 19.93
CA ASP A 167 5.90 -18.89 20.76
C ASP A 167 4.85 -18.10 19.94
N PRO A 168 3.55 -18.40 20.07
CA PRO A 168 2.50 -17.70 19.32
C PRO A 168 2.53 -16.19 19.51
N ASP A 169 2.78 -15.67 20.71
CA ASP A 169 2.85 -14.23 20.95
C ASP A 169 4.02 -13.57 20.23
N SER A 170 5.16 -14.26 20.13
CA SER A 170 6.31 -13.80 19.37
C SER A 170 6.07 -13.88 17.86
N GLN A 171 5.32 -14.88 17.38
CA GLN A 171 4.89 -14.94 15.98
C GLN A 171 3.91 -13.81 15.64
N ARG A 172 2.93 -13.53 16.52
CA ARG A 172 1.96 -12.44 16.35
C ARG A 172 2.64 -11.07 16.22
N ALA A 173 3.66 -10.81 17.04
CA ALA A 173 4.42 -9.56 17.00
C ALA A 173 5.24 -9.35 15.70
N ARG A 174 5.37 -10.39 14.87
CA ARG A 174 6.14 -10.36 13.61
C ARG A 174 5.28 -10.44 12.36
N THR A 175 3.96 -10.64 12.48
CA THR A 175 3.04 -10.72 11.34
C THR A 175 2.11 -9.50 11.32
N PHE A 176 2.26 -8.67 10.30
CA PHE A 176 1.50 -7.44 10.10
C PHE A 176 0.53 -7.61 8.93
N ASP A 177 -0.76 -7.53 9.21
CA ASP A 177 -1.80 -7.58 8.19
C ASP A 177 -2.17 -6.17 7.74
N VAL A 178 -1.68 -5.78 6.56
CA VAL A 178 -1.81 -4.40 6.05
C VAL A 178 -3.27 -4.06 5.78
N GLU A 179 -4.06 -5.02 5.29
CA GLU A 179 -5.50 -4.83 5.04
C GLU A 179 -6.24 -4.62 6.35
N ALA A 180 -6.00 -5.48 7.34
CA ALA A 180 -6.66 -5.36 8.64
C ALA A 180 -6.27 -4.05 9.36
N ILE A 181 -5.00 -3.65 9.32
CA ILE A 181 -4.51 -2.39 9.89
C ILE A 181 -5.20 -1.20 9.23
N LEU A 182 -5.23 -1.14 7.89
CA LEU A 182 -5.84 -0.03 7.15
C LEU A 182 -7.36 0.03 7.30
N ASN A 183 -8.01 -1.11 7.53
CA ASN A 183 -9.44 -1.18 7.80
C ASN A 183 -9.77 -1.01 9.29
N ASN A 184 -8.77 -0.87 10.16
CA ASN A 184 -8.92 -0.85 11.62
C ASN A 184 -9.73 -2.06 12.15
N THR A 185 -9.38 -3.26 11.66
CA THR A 185 -10.04 -4.53 12.01
C THR A 185 -9.04 -5.51 12.62
N ARG A 186 -9.56 -6.58 13.24
CA ARG A 186 -8.73 -7.66 13.77
C ARG A 186 -8.32 -8.62 12.66
N SER A 187 -7.01 -8.86 12.52
CA SER A 187 -6.51 -9.83 11.55
C SER A 187 -6.82 -11.29 11.96
N PRO A 188 -7.30 -12.13 11.03
CA PRO A 188 -7.43 -13.57 11.23
C PRO A 188 -6.13 -14.35 10.93
N TYR A 189 -5.07 -13.67 10.48
CA TYR A 189 -3.80 -14.27 10.05
C TYR A 189 -2.68 -14.11 11.08
N THR A 190 -2.81 -13.18 12.03
CA THR A 190 -1.81 -12.92 13.07
C THR A 190 -1.59 -14.15 13.97
N GLY A 191 -0.33 -14.61 14.07
CA GLY A 191 0.07 -15.74 14.90
C GLY A 191 -0.11 -17.12 14.25
N ARG A 192 -0.29 -17.17 12.92
CA ARG A 192 -0.19 -18.43 12.18
C ARG A 192 1.29 -18.80 11.99
N PRO A 193 1.63 -20.09 12.11
CA PRO A 193 3.02 -20.55 11.93
C PRO A 193 3.44 -20.61 10.45
N THR A 194 2.47 -20.68 9.54
CA THR A 194 2.68 -20.87 8.11
C THR A 194 2.04 -19.74 7.31
N HIS A 195 2.73 -19.35 6.24
CA HIS A 195 2.37 -18.23 5.38
C HIS A 195 2.56 -18.63 3.93
N ASP A 196 1.64 -18.22 3.07
CA ASP A 196 1.76 -18.38 1.63
C ASP A 196 2.56 -17.20 1.07
N TRP A 197 3.86 -17.41 0.91
CA TRP A 197 4.81 -16.36 0.53
C TRP A 197 4.55 -15.83 -0.88
N ILE A 198 4.59 -14.51 -1.04
CA ILE A 198 4.47 -13.79 -2.32
C ILE A 198 5.63 -12.81 -2.47
N GLY A 199 5.97 -12.45 -3.71
CA GLY A 199 6.95 -11.40 -4.00
C GLY A 199 6.38 -10.00 -3.72
N TYR A 200 7.27 -8.99 -3.66
CA TYR A 200 6.87 -7.59 -3.50
C TYR A 200 6.05 -7.09 -4.69
N ASP A 201 6.29 -7.65 -5.87
CA ASP A 201 5.55 -7.40 -7.10
C ASP A 201 4.07 -7.78 -6.97
N GLU A 202 3.81 -9.03 -6.55
CA GLU A 202 2.45 -9.53 -6.34
C GLU A 202 1.80 -8.84 -5.13
N PHE A 203 2.57 -8.56 -4.08
CA PHE A 203 2.08 -7.77 -2.94
C PHE A 203 1.58 -6.39 -3.39
N GLY A 204 2.34 -5.69 -4.23
CA GLY A 204 1.95 -4.39 -4.78
C GLY A 204 0.68 -4.44 -5.62
N ARG A 205 0.57 -5.43 -6.54
CA ARG A 205 -0.65 -5.63 -7.34
C ARG A 205 -1.88 -5.87 -6.45
N ARG A 206 -1.75 -6.74 -5.46
CA ARG A 206 -2.82 -7.04 -4.50
C ARG A 206 -3.15 -5.86 -3.61
N PHE A 207 -2.15 -5.05 -3.25
CA PHE A 207 -2.37 -3.85 -2.45
C PHE A 207 -3.36 -2.95 -3.19
N PHE A 208 -3.12 -2.66 -4.47
CA PHE A 208 -4.06 -1.86 -5.25
C PHE A 208 -5.43 -2.54 -5.37
N ALA A 209 -5.47 -3.82 -5.71
CA ALA A 209 -6.74 -4.54 -5.91
C ALA A 209 -7.62 -4.64 -4.64
N ARG A 210 -7.02 -4.72 -3.45
CA ARG A 210 -7.76 -4.92 -2.19
C ARG A 210 -7.91 -3.65 -1.37
N ILE A 211 -6.95 -2.73 -1.44
CA ILE A 211 -6.92 -1.51 -0.62
C ILE A 211 -7.52 -0.32 -1.35
N VAL A 212 -7.42 -0.27 -2.68
CA VAL A 212 -8.08 0.77 -3.49
C VAL A 212 -9.41 0.20 -3.96
N THR A 213 -10.46 0.43 -3.18
CA THR A 213 -11.82 -0.05 -3.47
C THR A 213 -12.70 1.09 -3.98
N ALA A 214 -13.81 0.76 -4.65
CA ALA A 214 -14.77 1.75 -5.12
C ALA A 214 -15.26 2.67 -3.99
N GLU A 215 -15.44 2.12 -2.79
CA GLU A 215 -15.87 2.87 -1.61
C GLU A 215 -14.83 3.90 -1.15
N ARG A 216 -13.55 3.52 -1.09
CA ARG A 216 -12.45 4.44 -0.74
C ARG A 216 -12.24 5.49 -1.82
N VAL A 217 -12.39 5.13 -3.09
CA VAL A 217 -12.34 6.09 -4.20
C VAL A 217 -13.50 7.07 -4.12
N ARG A 218 -14.70 6.62 -3.74
CA ARG A 218 -15.88 7.45 -3.50
C ARG A 218 -15.58 8.51 -2.44
N GLU A 219 -15.05 8.14 -1.28
CA GLU A 219 -14.66 9.08 -0.21
C GLU A 219 -13.72 10.20 -0.71
N VAL A 220 -12.78 9.87 -1.60
CA VAL A 220 -11.83 10.85 -2.18
C VAL A 220 -12.55 11.84 -3.10
N VAL A 221 -13.48 11.37 -3.93
CA VAL A 221 -14.22 12.21 -4.90
C VAL A 221 -15.47 12.89 -4.33
N GLU A 222 -15.95 12.48 -3.15
CA GLU A 222 -17.09 13.11 -2.47
C GLU A 222 -16.91 14.61 -2.25
N SER A 223 -15.65 15.05 -2.05
CA SER A 223 -15.31 16.47 -1.93
C SER A 223 -15.66 17.33 -3.17
N MET A 224 -16.02 16.69 -4.29
CA MET A 224 -16.52 17.35 -5.50
C MET A 224 -18.02 17.68 -5.44
N ALA A 225 -18.78 17.03 -4.55
CA ALA A 225 -20.22 17.26 -4.40
C ALA A 225 -20.53 18.67 -3.86
N GLY A 226 -21.68 19.22 -4.25
CA GLY A 226 -22.16 20.52 -3.80
C GLY A 226 -21.55 21.74 -4.51
N LYS A 227 -20.62 21.54 -5.45
CA LYS A 227 -20.05 22.64 -6.24
C LYS A 227 -21.09 23.23 -7.20
N THR A 228 -21.22 24.55 -7.19
CA THR A 228 -22.09 25.29 -8.11
C THR A 228 -21.46 25.33 -9.50
N ILE A 229 -22.27 25.05 -10.51
CA ILE A 229 -21.93 25.24 -11.92
C ILE A 229 -22.69 26.46 -12.40
N GLU A 230 -21.97 27.51 -12.76
CA GLU A 230 -22.53 28.66 -13.46
C GLU A 230 -21.90 28.78 -14.84
N VAL A 231 -22.74 28.75 -15.87
CA VAL A 231 -22.33 29.00 -17.25
C VAL A 231 -23.10 30.23 -17.73
N GLY A 232 -22.40 31.36 -17.70
CA GLY A 232 -22.89 32.69 -18.07
C GLY A 232 -22.93 32.93 -19.58
N PRO A 233 -23.56 34.03 -20.02
CA PRO A 233 -24.53 34.01 -21.10
C PRO A 233 -23.96 33.56 -22.43
N MET A 234 -24.59 32.52 -22.98
CA MET A 234 -24.25 31.97 -24.28
C MET A 234 -25.26 32.41 -25.32
N ARG A 235 -24.77 32.92 -26.46
CA ARG A 235 -25.64 33.16 -27.60
C ARG A 235 -25.85 31.87 -28.40
N THR A 236 -27.09 31.55 -28.75
CA THR A 236 -27.45 30.38 -29.56
C THR A 236 -28.60 30.69 -30.53
N GLY A 237 -28.92 29.72 -31.40
CA GLY A 237 -29.98 29.84 -32.40
C GLY A 237 -29.60 30.69 -33.64
N PRO A 238 -30.52 30.79 -34.63
CA PRO A 238 -30.26 31.49 -35.90
C PRO A 238 -29.92 32.96 -35.67
N GLY A 239 -28.70 33.37 -36.05
CA GLY A 239 -28.22 34.74 -35.89
C GLY A 239 -27.86 35.12 -34.44
N ASN A 240 -27.58 34.16 -33.56
CA ASN A 240 -27.16 34.42 -32.17
C ASN A 240 -28.18 35.23 -31.34
N LYS A 241 -29.48 35.05 -31.64
CA LYS A 241 -30.58 35.84 -31.06
C LYS A 241 -31.14 35.29 -29.75
N ALA A 242 -30.70 34.11 -29.30
CA ALA A 242 -31.09 33.53 -28.03
C ALA A 242 -29.96 33.65 -27.02
N GLU A 243 -30.24 34.11 -25.81
CA GLU A 243 -29.28 34.15 -24.70
C GLU A 243 -29.60 33.04 -23.70
N VAL A 244 -28.60 32.24 -23.34
CA VAL A 244 -28.76 31.07 -22.47
C VAL A 244 -27.90 31.24 -21.24
N MET A 245 -28.51 31.15 -20.06
CA MET A 245 -27.85 31.11 -18.78
C MET A 245 -28.13 29.78 -18.10
N VAL A 246 -27.08 29.12 -17.62
CA VAL A 246 -27.18 27.83 -16.94
C VAL A 246 -26.64 27.98 -15.53
N GLN A 247 -27.43 27.57 -14.56
CA GLN A 247 -27.03 27.44 -13.16
C GLN A 247 -27.28 26.01 -12.72
N GLY A 248 -26.48 25.49 -11.80
CA GLY A 248 -26.67 24.14 -11.33
C GLY A 248 -25.71 23.75 -10.24
N SER A 249 -25.78 22.49 -9.82
CA SER A 249 -24.90 21.95 -8.79
C SER A 249 -24.52 20.50 -9.06
N VAL A 250 -23.28 20.17 -8.71
CA VAL A 250 -22.79 18.79 -8.70
C VAL A 250 -23.43 18.05 -7.53
N ARG A 251 -24.11 16.94 -7.81
CA ARG A 251 -24.67 16.04 -6.78
C ARG A 251 -23.64 15.00 -6.37
N LEU A 252 -24.00 14.16 -5.40
CA LEU A 252 -23.09 13.13 -4.88
C LEU A 252 -22.66 12.16 -6.00
N PRO A 253 -21.35 12.05 -6.30
CA PRO A 253 -20.87 11.14 -7.33
C PRO A 253 -21.08 9.68 -6.95
N LYS A 254 -21.26 8.82 -7.95
CA LYS A 254 -21.39 7.37 -7.81
C LYS A 254 -20.15 6.71 -8.38
N VAL A 255 -19.53 5.80 -7.64
CA VAL A 255 -18.36 5.02 -8.08
C VAL A 255 -18.75 3.56 -8.14
N ALA A 256 -18.45 2.90 -9.26
CA ALA A 256 -18.56 1.46 -9.42
C ALA A 256 -17.21 0.88 -9.85
N GLU A 257 -16.95 -0.37 -9.52
CA GLU A 257 -15.83 -1.09 -10.13
C GLU A 257 -16.09 -1.23 -11.62
N ALA A 258 -15.09 -0.91 -12.45
CA ALA A 258 -15.21 -1.09 -13.88
C ALA A 258 -15.33 -2.58 -14.17
N GLY A 259 -16.44 -3.00 -14.81
CA GLY A 259 -16.60 -4.39 -15.24
C GLY A 259 -15.47 -4.82 -16.18
N PRO A 260 -15.20 -6.13 -16.33
CA PRO A 260 -14.31 -6.58 -17.39
C PRO A 260 -14.85 -6.04 -18.71
N VAL A 261 -14.03 -5.31 -19.46
CA VAL A 261 -14.40 -4.83 -20.79
C VAL A 261 -14.65 -6.06 -21.65
N THR A 262 -15.92 -6.48 -21.77
CA THR A 262 -16.33 -7.21 -22.96
C THR A 262 -16.15 -6.21 -24.08
N ALA A 263 -15.01 -6.32 -24.77
CA ALA A 263 -14.84 -5.70 -26.05
C ALA A 263 -15.96 -6.28 -26.92
N THR A 264 -17.09 -5.55 -27.03
CA THR A 264 -17.97 -5.72 -28.17
C THR A 264 -17.04 -5.58 -29.37
N PRO A 265 -16.84 -6.65 -30.18
CA PRO A 265 -15.96 -6.54 -31.32
C PRO A 265 -16.43 -5.33 -32.13
N PRO A 266 -15.53 -4.44 -32.56
CA PRO A 266 -15.94 -3.36 -33.45
C PRO A 266 -16.71 -3.99 -34.61
N PRO A 267 -17.84 -3.41 -35.05
CA PRO A 267 -18.58 -3.95 -36.19
C PRO A 267 -17.57 -4.14 -37.33
N GLU A 268 -17.53 -5.35 -37.89
CA GLU A 268 -16.58 -5.72 -38.93
C GLU A 268 -16.50 -4.59 -39.97
N PRO A 269 -15.29 -4.10 -40.28
CA PRO A 269 -15.14 -3.02 -41.24
C PRO A 269 -15.69 -3.51 -42.59
N ARG A 270 -16.79 -2.90 -43.04
CA ARG A 270 -17.24 -3.05 -44.43
C ARG A 270 -16.10 -2.58 -45.32
N ILE A 271 -15.62 -3.51 -46.14
CA ILE A 271 -14.49 -3.36 -47.07
C ILE A 271 -14.88 -2.32 -48.14
N ALA A 272 -14.75 -1.04 -47.84
CA ALA A 272 -14.83 0.05 -48.81
C ALA A 272 -14.38 1.37 -48.16
N GLU A 273 -13.12 1.45 -47.75
CA GLU A 273 -12.30 2.67 -47.71
C GLU A 273 -10.96 2.29 -47.07
N LEU A 274 -9.91 2.19 -47.90
CA LEU A 274 -8.53 2.08 -47.44
C LEU A 274 -8.11 3.41 -46.79
N PRO A 275 -7.71 3.46 -45.51
CA PRO A 275 -6.89 4.55 -45.02
C PRO A 275 -5.41 4.20 -45.14
N LYS A 276 -4.62 5.25 -45.26
CA LYS A 276 -3.19 5.25 -45.48
C LYS A 276 -2.45 4.54 -44.34
N THR A 277 -1.50 3.71 -44.77
CA THR A 277 -0.35 3.17 -44.03
C THR A 277 -0.63 2.58 -42.65
N ALA A 278 -0.66 1.25 -42.58
CA ALA A 278 -0.52 0.46 -41.36
C ALA A 278 0.64 0.89 -40.45
N ALA A 279 1.64 1.61 -40.98
CA ALA A 279 2.71 2.24 -40.22
C ALA A 279 2.24 3.40 -39.31
N GLU A 280 1.21 4.17 -39.66
CA GLU A 280 0.64 5.22 -38.81
C GLU A 280 -0.25 4.64 -37.71
N SER A 281 -0.96 3.54 -37.98
CA SER A 281 -1.72 2.81 -36.94
C SER A 281 -0.78 2.06 -35.99
N ALA A 282 0.31 1.47 -36.50
CA ALA A 282 1.34 0.87 -35.66
C ALA A 282 2.12 1.92 -34.86
N ALA A 283 2.39 3.10 -35.42
CA ALA A 283 3.01 4.22 -34.71
C ALA A 283 2.06 4.87 -33.68
N ALA A 284 0.75 4.93 -33.93
CA ALA A 284 -0.23 5.40 -32.94
C ALA A 284 -0.44 4.39 -31.80
N LEU A 285 -0.41 3.08 -32.10
CA LEU A 285 -0.40 2.02 -31.07
C LEU A 285 0.93 1.98 -30.32
N ALA A 286 2.06 2.20 -30.99
CA ALA A 286 3.38 2.30 -30.35
C ALA A 286 3.51 3.58 -29.52
N ALA A 287 2.99 4.72 -29.97
CA ALA A 287 2.96 5.96 -29.19
C ALA A 287 1.99 5.86 -27.99
N ALA A 288 0.87 5.14 -28.12
CA ALA A 288 -0.02 4.81 -27.01
C ALA A 288 0.59 3.78 -26.04
N ALA A 289 1.46 2.87 -26.53
CA ALA A 289 2.22 1.93 -25.71
C ALA A 289 3.43 2.59 -25.03
N GLU A 290 4.09 3.55 -25.68
CA GLU A 290 5.23 4.32 -25.16
C GLU A 290 4.80 5.37 -24.13
N SER A 291 3.55 5.85 -24.16
CA SER A 291 2.97 6.69 -23.10
C SER A 291 2.28 5.88 -21.98
N GLY A 292 2.30 4.56 -22.07
CA GLY A 292 1.56 3.63 -21.21
C GLY A 292 2.39 2.44 -20.71
N ASN A 293 3.68 2.62 -20.42
CA ASN A 293 4.49 1.60 -19.75
C ASN A 293 4.10 1.48 -18.26
N HIS A 294 2.87 1.06 -18.00
CA HIS A 294 2.27 0.91 -16.69
C HIS A 294 1.50 -0.39 -16.65
N ASP A 295 1.67 -1.12 -15.55
CA ASP A 295 1.07 -2.41 -15.21
C ASP A 295 -0.18 -2.80 -16.05
N PRO A 296 -0.19 -3.90 -16.83
CA PRO A 296 -1.32 -4.26 -17.68
C PRO A 296 -2.64 -4.51 -16.92
N ALA A 297 -2.61 -4.62 -15.59
CA ALA A 297 -3.76 -4.87 -14.73
C ALA A 297 -4.07 -3.72 -13.75
N LEU A 298 -4.01 -2.45 -14.20
CA LEU A 298 -4.42 -1.32 -13.37
C LEU A 298 -5.86 -1.46 -12.86
N VAL A 299 -6.08 -1.07 -11.60
CA VAL A 299 -7.40 -1.03 -10.98
C VAL A 299 -8.19 0.16 -11.53
N ARG A 300 -9.40 -0.11 -12.03
CA ARG A 300 -10.26 0.87 -12.73
C ARG A 300 -11.63 0.98 -12.10
N PHE A 301 -12.18 2.18 -12.16
CA PHE A 301 -13.52 2.49 -11.67
C PHE A 301 -14.29 3.36 -12.66
N ASP A 302 -15.59 3.17 -12.69
CA ASP A 302 -16.51 4.06 -13.40
C ASP A 302 -17.10 5.06 -12.40
N LEU A 303 -16.82 6.34 -12.62
CA LEU A 303 -17.38 7.45 -11.86
C LEU A 303 -18.51 8.10 -12.65
N THR A 304 -19.70 8.18 -12.08
CA THR A 304 -20.81 8.95 -12.63
C THR A 304 -21.03 10.18 -11.77
N ILE A 305 -20.90 11.37 -12.37
CA ILE A 305 -21.13 12.66 -11.71
C ILE A 305 -22.52 13.18 -12.14
N PRO A 306 -23.54 13.08 -11.27
CA PRO A 306 -24.84 13.67 -11.54
C PRO A 306 -24.80 15.19 -11.34
N VAL A 307 -25.34 15.93 -12.30
CA VAL A 307 -25.43 17.39 -12.27
C VAL A 307 -26.86 17.81 -12.56
N SER A 308 -27.44 18.61 -11.66
CA SER A 308 -28.77 19.21 -11.87
C SER A 308 -28.58 20.65 -12.35
N LEU A 309 -29.25 21.01 -13.44
CA LEU A 309 -29.15 22.33 -14.08
C LEU A 309 -30.53 22.99 -14.21
N ASP A 310 -30.60 24.26 -13.83
CA ASP A 310 -31.67 25.19 -14.18
C ASP A 310 -31.17 26.10 -15.31
N ILE A 311 -31.87 26.07 -16.44
CA ILE A 311 -31.49 26.76 -17.67
C ILE A 311 -32.55 27.80 -17.98
N SER A 312 -32.12 29.06 -18.17
CA SER A 312 -32.97 30.12 -18.67
C SER A 312 -32.54 30.52 -20.09
N VAL A 313 -33.52 30.62 -20.98
CA VAL A 313 -33.32 30.95 -22.39
C VAL A 313 -34.15 32.19 -22.72
N ASP A 314 -33.50 33.30 -23.03
CA ASP A 314 -34.16 34.52 -23.47
C ASP A 314 -34.21 34.60 -25.00
N VAL A 315 -35.42 34.54 -25.54
CA VAL A 315 -35.73 34.77 -26.96
C VAL A 315 -36.99 35.61 -27.00
N LEU A 316 -36.85 36.94 -26.97
CA LEU A 316 -37.94 37.93 -26.83
C LEU A 316 -38.67 37.88 -25.47
N LYS A 317 -38.76 36.70 -24.85
CA LYS A 317 -39.20 36.45 -23.47
C LYS A 317 -38.39 35.28 -22.89
N THR A 318 -38.18 35.29 -21.57
CA THR A 318 -37.48 34.24 -20.83
C THR A 318 -38.31 32.95 -20.76
N ASN A 319 -37.70 31.82 -21.13
CA ASN A 319 -38.22 30.47 -20.95
C ASN A 319 -37.28 29.69 -20.01
N ARG A 320 -37.83 28.76 -19.22
CA ARG A 320 -37.07 27.96 -18.26
C ARG A 320 -37.09 26.47 -18.64
N TYR A 321 -35.98 25.80 -18.38
CA TYR A 321 -35.80 24.38 -18.57
C TYR A 321 -35.05 23.82 -17.37
N ARG A 322 -35.36 22.57 -17.02
CA ARG A 322 -34.56 21.80 -16.07
C ARG A 322 -33.86 20.68 -16.82
N ALA A 323 -32.56 20.52 -16.58
CA ALA A 323 -31.79 19.42 -17.14
C ALA A 323 -31.14 18.58 -16.04
N GLU A 324 -31.15 17.27 -16.26
CA GLU A 324 -30.40 16.30 -15.48
C GLU A 324 -29.29 15.76 -16.36
N VAL A 325 -28.05 15.91 -15.91
CA VAL A 325 -26.86 15.56 -16.67
C VAL A 325 -26.10 14.47 -15.92
N GLN A 326 -25.76 13.39 -16.61
CA GLN A 326 -24.89 12.34 -16.09
C GLN A 326 -23.56 12.42 -16.83
N VAL A 327 -22.49 12.70 -16.09
CA VAL A 327 -21.14 12.80 -16.66
C VAL A 327 -20.36 11.55 -16.26
N PRO A 328 -20.12 10.61 -17.19
CA PRO A 328 -19.26 9.47 -16.93
C PRO A 328 -17.79 9.88 -16.98
N VAL A 329 -16.99 9.38 -16.04
CA VAL A 329 -15.56 9.62 -15.91
C VAL A 329 -14.91 8.28 -15.59
N ALA A 330 -13.98 7.84 -16.44
CA ALA A 330 -13.18 6.65 -16.15
C ALA A 330 -12.05 7.02 -15.19
N LEU A 331 -11.95 6.29 -14.08
CA LEU A 331 -10.89 6.44 -13.09
C LEU A 331 -9.92 5.27 -13.15
N THR A 332 -8.65 5.54 -12.96
CA THR A 332 -7.59 4.52 -12.87
C THR A 332 -6.72 4.82 -11.67
N ALA A 333 -6.55 3.84 -10.78
CA ALA A 333 -5.63 3.97 -9.65
C ALA A 333 -4.19 3.71 -10.14
N ARG A 334 -3.31 4.69 -10.02
CA ARG A 334 -1.91 4.58 -10.45
C ARG A 334 -0.98 4.81 -9.26
N ALA A 335 0.14 4.10 -9.26
CA ALA A 335 1.22 4.37 -8.32
C ALA A 335 2.13 5.47 -8.85
N ALA A 336 2.63 6.32 -7.97
CA ALA A 336 3.57 7.36 -8.31
C ALA A 336 4.61 7.57 -7.20
N GLU A 337 5.70 8.25 -7.55
CA GLU A 337 6.74 8.64 -6.61
C GLU A 337 6.26 9.71 -5.62
N PRO A 338 6.78 9.72 -4.37
CA PRO A 338 7.71 8.74 -3.81
C PRO A 338 7.00 7.46 -3.31
N LEU A 339 5.74 7.56 -2.88
CA LEU A 339 4.85 6.48 -2.44
C LEU A 339 3.40 6.99 -2.47
N LEU A 340 2.98 7.44 -3.65
CA LEU A 340 1.67 8.03 -3.89
C LEU A 340 0.74 7.03 -4.58
N ILE A 341 -0.53 7.07 -4.19
CA ILE A 341 -1.63 6.51 -4.98
C ILE A 341 -2.38 7.68 -5.59
N VAL A 342 -2.45 7.75 -6.91
CA VAL A 342 -3.16 8.80 -7.62
C VAL A 342 -4.36 8.17 -8.33
N ILE A 343 -5.55 8.71 -8.09
CA ILE A 343 -6.74 8.36 -8.86
C ILE A 343 -6.77 9.24 -10.10
N ASP A 344 -6.11 8.74 -11.14
CA ASP A 344 -6.08 9.34 -12.46
C ASP A 344 -7.48 9.28 -13.08
N ALA A 345 -7.89 10.33 -13.78
CA ALA A 345 -9.23 10.41 -14.34
C ALA A 345 -9.15 10.89 -15.78
N VAL A 346 -9.77 10.14 -16.67
CA VAL A 346 -9.85 10.50 -18.08
C VAL A 346 -10.91 11.60 -18.23
N PRO A 347 -10.56 12.79 -18.75
CA PRO A 347 -11.53 13.87 -18.91
C PRO A 347 -12.70 13.45 -19.80
N PRO A 348 -13.95 13.73 -19.40
CA PRO A 348 -15.12 13.36 -20.19
C PRO A 348 -15.15 14.13 -21.52
N ARG A 349 -15.60 13.46 -22.58
CA ARG A 349 -15.91 14.13 -23.85
C ARG A 349 -17.37 14.54 -23.85
N ALA A 350 -17.69 15.64 -24.55
CA ALA A 350 -19.06 16.12 -24.62
C ALA A 350 -20.06 15.09 -25.21
N GLY A 351 -19.57 14.16 -26.04
CA GLY A 351 -20.39 13.08 -26.61
C GLY A 351 -20.71 11.95 -25.63
N ASP A 352 -19.98 11.84 -24.52
CA ASP A 352 -20.18 10.79 -23.50
C ASP A 352 -21.20 11.24 -22.43
N ILE A 353 -21.59 12.51 -22.45
CA ILE A 353 -22.48 13.11 -21.46
C ILE A 353 -23.93 12.82 -21.83
N ASP A 354 -24.63 12.13 -20.93
CA ASP A 354 -26.08 11.97 -21.03
C ASP A 354 -26.76 13.21 -20.44
N LEU A 355 -27.69 13.79 -21.20
CA LEU A 355 -28.39 15.01 -20.86
C LEU A 355 -29.87 14.84 -21.19
N ASP A 356 -30.67 14.74 -20.14
CA ASP A 356 -32.12 14.84 -20.21
C ASP A 356 -32.56 16.27 -19.89
N MET A 357 -33.48 16.80 -20.68
CA MET A 357 -33.92 18.19 -20.55
C MET A 357 -35.43 18.28 -20.69
N THR A 358 -36.04 18.89 -19.68
CA THR A 358 -37.48 19.10 -19.56
C THR A 358 -37.81 20.58 -19.62
N ALA A 359 -38.84 20.90 -20.39
CA ALA A 359 -39.32 22.26 -20.59
C ALA A 359 -40.32 22.64 -19.48
N GLU A 360 -40.13 23.80 -18.85
CA GLU A 360 -41.11 24.34 -17.92
C GLU A 360 -42.15 25.18 -18.67
N GLY A 361 -43.29 24.55 -18.97
CA GLY A 361 -44.45 25.19 -19.57
C GLY A 361 -44.62 24.96 -21.08
N TRP A 362 -45.84 25.25 -21.56
CA TRP A 362 -46.29 24.82 -22.89
C TRP A 362 -45.50 25.43 -24.07
N ARG A 363 -44.99 26.67 -23.91
CA ARG A 363 -44.23 27.38 -24.97
C ARG A 363 -42.82 26.83 -25.15
N ALA A 364 -42.18 26.45 -24.04
CA ALA A 364 -40.86 25.85 -24.05
C ALA A 364 -40.88 24.45 -24.70
N ALA A 365 -41.98 23.71 -24.53
CA ALA A 365 -42.20 22.41 -25.19
C ALA A 365 -42.44 22.53 -26.72
N ALA A 366 -43.02 23.64 -27.18
CA ALA A 366 -43.34 23.86 -28.60
C ALA A 366 -42.12 24.21 -29.48
N LEU A 367 -40.96 24.51 -28.88
CA LEU A 367 -39.74 24.86 -29.60
C LEU A 367 -38.97 23.60 -30.04
N GLY A 368 -39.23 23.12 -31.27
CA GLY A 368 -38.55 21.96 -31.89
C GLY A 368 -37.05 22.13 -32.22
N LYS A 369 -36.30 23.01 -31.54
CA LYS A 369 -34.88 23.33 -31.80
C LYS A 369 -33.94 23.00 -30.64
N ILE A 370 -34.25 21.95 -29.89
CA ILE A 370 -33.53 21.54 -28.67
C ILE A 370 -32.15 20.92 -28.96
N ALA A 371 -31.96 20.26 -30.11
CA ALA A 371 -30.75 19.47 -30.38
C ALA A 371 -29.43 20.30 -30.36
N GLY A 372 -29.45 21.54 -30.88
CA GLY A 372 -28.27 22.42 -30.87
C GLY A 372 -27.87 22.90 -29.47
N MET A 373 -28.87 23.17 -28.62
CA MET A 373 -28.66 23.59 -27.23
C MET A 373 -28.07 22.44 -26.39
N ARG A 374 -28.54 21.21 -26.57
CA ARG A 374 -27.99 20.03 -25.87
C ARG A 374 -26.49 19.87 -26.09
N LYS A 375 -26.03 19.92 -27.35
CA LYS A 375 -24.61 19.79 -27.69
C LYS A 375 -23.76 20.91 -27.06
N GLN A 376 -24.28 22.13 -27.04
CA GLN A 376 -23.60 23.29 -26.46
C GLN A 376 -23.51 23.19 -24.94
N ILE A 377 -24.61 22.83 -24.27
CA ILE A 377 -24.64 22.63 -22.81
C ILE A 377 -23.71 21.48 -22.42
N ALA A 378 -23.78 20.32 -23.10
CA ALA A 378 -22.88 19.20 -22.84
C ALA A 378 -21.40 19.58 -23.00
N SER A 379 -21.05 20.39 -24.01
CA SER A 379 -19.67 20.87 -24.19
C SER A 379 -19.20 21.78 -23.04
N GLN A 380 -20.10 22.60 -22.50
CA GLN A 380 -19.78 23.48 -21.37
C GLN A 380 -19.66 22.70 -20.07
N VAL A 381 -20.59 21.77 -19.80
CA VAL A 381 -20.50 20.87 -18.65
C VAL A 381 -19.21 20.05 -18.72
N ALA A 382 -18.86 19.48 -19.88
CA ALA A 382 -17.60 18.77 -20.08
C ALA A 382 -16.38 19.65 -19.76
N ARG A 383 -16.41 20.93 -20.14
CA ARG A 383 -15.34 21.89 -19.85
C ARG A 383 -15.20 22.16 -18.36
N VAL A 384 -16.31 22.42 -17.67
CA VAL A 384 -16.31 22.65 -16.21
C VAL A 384 -15.82 21.40 -15.49
N VAL A 385 -16.40 20.23 -15.80
CA VAL A 385 -15.99 18.97 -15.18
C VAL A 385 -14.53 18.65 -15.49
N ARG A 386 -14.02 18.92 -16.70
CA ARG A 386 -12.60 18.73 -17.03
C ARG A 386 -11.69 19.55 -16.14
N THR A 387 -12.00 20.81 -15.88
CA THR A 387 -11.20 21.66 -14.98
C THR A 387 -11.20 21.08 -13.56
N GLU A 388 -12.36 20.61 -13.10
CA GLU A 388 -12.50 20.02 -11.76
C GLU A 388 -11.80 18.66 -11.64
N VAL A 389 -11.87 17.83 -12.68
CA VAL A 389 -11.23 16.52 -12.79
C VAL A 389 -9.74 16.65 -13.15
N ALA A 390 -9.23 17.84 -13.46
CA ALA A 390 -7.80 18.08 -13.67
C ALA A 390 -7.03 18.33 -12.35
N ASP A 391 -7.71 18.70 -11.25
CA ASP A 391 -7.06 18.91 -9.95
C ASP A 391 -6.67 17.56 -9.34
N VAL A 392 -5.38 17.21 -9.44
CA VAL A 392 -4.82 15.94 -8.95
C VAL A 392 -4.62 15.94 -7.44
N SER A 393 -4.43 17.12 -6.83
CA SER A 393 -4.08 17.26 -5.41
C SER A 393 -5.10 16.63 -4.47
N ARG A 394 -6.38 16.62 -4.88
CA ARG A 394 -7.48 16.05 -4.09
C ARG A 394 -7.65 14.54 -4.28
N ARG A 395 -6.96 13.96 -5.26
CA ARG A 395 -7.05 12.54 -5.68
C ARG A 395 -5.74 11.79 -5.47
N THR A 396 -4.81 12.41 -4.76
CA THR A 396 -3.52 11.83 -4.39
C THR A 396 -3.54 11.46 -2.92
N ILE A 397 -3.19 10.21 -2.64
CA ILE A 397 -3.02 9.69 -1.29
C ILE A 397 -1.52 9.48 -1.08
N ASP A 398 -0.96 10.19 -0.10
CA ASP A 398 0.42 9.98 0.33
C ASP A 398 0.47 8.83 1.34
N VAL A 399 0.92 7.66 0.86
CA VAL A 399 1.03 6.46 1.68
C VAL A 399 2.22 6.55 2.64
N GLY A 400 3.32 7.18 2.20
CA GLY A 400 4.50 7.41 3.04
C GLY A 400 4.18 8.29 4.25
N ALA A 401 3.46 9.39 4.06
CA ALA A 401 3.00 10.25 5.14
C ALA A 401 2.08 9.51 6.11
N ARG A 402 1.14 8.68 5.62
CA ARG A 402 0.27 7.86 6.48
C ARG A 402 1.05 6.85 7.31
N LEU A 403 2.03 6.15 6.73
CA LEU A 403 2.90 5.22 7.46
C LEU A 403 3.67 5.90 8.58
N ASN A 404 4.12 7.14 8.36
CA ASN A 404 4.82 7.94 9.37
C ASN A 404 3.89 8.45 10.47
N ALA A 405 2.63 8.79 10.15
CA ALA A 405 1.66 9.25 11.14
C ALA A 405 1.22 8.13 12.13
N THR A 406 1.26 6.87 11.70
CA THR A 406 1.00 5.70 12.58
C THR A 406 2.20 5.34 13.47
N ARG A 407 3.26 6.17 13.49
CA ARG A 407 4.41 6.01 14.40
C ARG A 407 4.07 6.66 15.76
N VAL A 408 3.27 5.99 16.58
CA VAL A 408 3.07 6.31 18.00
C VAL A 408 3.33 5.09 18.85
#